data_AF-A0AAP2BRH4-F1
#
_entry.id   AF-A0AAP2BRH4-F1
#
_cell.length_a   1.000
_cell.length_b   1.000
_cell.length_c   1.000
_cell.angle_alpha   90.00
_cell.angle_beta   90.00
_cell.angle_gamma   90.00
#
_symmetry.space_group_name_H-M   'P 1'
#
loop_
_entity.id
_entity.type
_entity.pdbx_description
1 polymer ?
#
loop_
_entity_poly.entity_id
_entity_poly.type
_entity_poly.pdbx_seq_one_letter_code
_entity_poly.pdbx_strand_id
1 'polypeptide(L)'
;AEKDAFLKSAFEHLHALSKANEPLSLETFVNAVWPQAPEELSGKLAAEELELSDGFVPDGRVIRALVSFKGKSKYWELKFDREGKTEGYIDYDPATNIITLRNVPDEFREMWMTEV
;
A
#
# COMPACT_ATOMS: atom_id res chain seq x y z
N ALA A 1 -9.08 -2.05 9.02
CA ALA A 1 -10.17 -1.12 8.69
C ALA A 1 -9.69 0.34 8.74
N GLU A 2 -9.62 0.98 9.92
CA GLU A 2 -9.19 2.39 10.03
C GLU A 2 -7.77 2.63 9.50
N LYS A 3 -6.80 1.78 9.90
CA LYS A 3 -5.43 1.82 9.38
C LYS A 3 -5.37 1.68 7.85
N ASP A 4 -6.15 0.77 7.27
CA ASP A 4 -6.10 0.51 5.83
C ASP A 4 -6.74 1.67 5.04
N ALA A 5 -7.81 2.25 5.57
CA ALA A 5 -8.43 3.45 5.02
C ALA A 5 -7.46 4.66 5.05
N PHE A 6 -6.77 4.84 6.17
CA PHE A 6 -5.70 5.84 6.29
C PHE A 6 -4.59 5.64 5.26
N LEU A 7 -4.03 4.43 5.16
CA LEU A 7 -2.96 4.14 4.21
C LEU A 7 -3.40 4.27 2.75
N LYS A 8 -4.66 3.93 2.45
CA LYS A 8 -5.26 4.12 1.12
C LYS A 8 -5.38 5.61 0.78
N SER A 9 -5.93 6.41 1.69
CA SER A 9 -6.05 7.87 1.51
C SER A 9 -4.67 8.53 1.34
N ALA A 10 -3.69 8.16 2.17
CA ALA A 10 -2.31 8.62 2.04
C ALA A 10 -1.70 8.26 0.68
N PHE A 11 -1.90 7.02 0.22
CA PHE A 11 -1.43 6.60 -1.09
C PHE A 11 -2.10 7.38 -2.22
N GLU A 12 -3.42 7.55 -2.20
CA GLU A 12 -4.16 8.27 -3.23
C GLU A 12 -3.67 9.71 -3.38
N HIS A 13 -3.46 10.42 -2.27
CA HIS A 13 -2.94 11.78 -2.27
C HIS A 13 -1.50 11.85 -2.81
N LEU A 14 -0.57 11.05 -2.26
CA LEU A 14 0.83 11.05 -2.68
C LEU A 14 1.00 10.60 -4.14
N HIS A 15 0.17 9.68 -4.59
CA HIS A 15 0.21 9.17 -5.96
C HIS A 15 -0.35 10.17 -6.97
N ALA A 16 -1.33 10.99 -6.58
CA ALA A 16 -1.78 12.11 -7.40
C ALA A 16 -0.65 13.13 -7.62
N LEU A 17 0.05 13.52 -6.55
CA LEU A 17 1.22 14.40 -6.61
C LEU A 17 2.35 13.80 -7.47
N SER A 18 2.67 12.52 -7.26
CA SER A 18 3.67 11.79 -8.05
C SER A 18 3.34 11.81 -9.55
N LYS A 19 2.07 11.59 -9.92
CA LYS A 19 1.60 11.62 -11.31
C LYS A 19 1.63 13.03 -11.91
N ALA A 20 1.32 14.04 -11.12
CA ALA A 20 1.38 15.44 -11.53
C ALA A 20 2.81 16.01 -11.53
N ASN A 21 3.77 15.25 -10.99
CA ASN A 21 5.14 15.71 -10.71
C ASN A 21 5.15 16.98 -9.85
N GLU A 22 4.27 17.01 -8.84
CA GLU A 22 4.11 18.11 -7.91
C GLU A 22 4.81 17.82 -6.57
N PRO A 23 5.42 18.85 -5.95
CA PRO A 23 6.03 18.70 -4.64
C PRO A 23 4.98 18.46 -3.56
N LEU A 24 5.29 17.59 -2.60
CA LEU A 24 4.50 17.40 -1.40
C LEU A 24 4.58 18.65 -0.52
N SER A 25 3.43 19.08 -0.01
CA SER A 25 3.31 19.96 1.15
C SER A 25 2.85 19.12 2.33
N LEU A 26 3.69 19.00 3.37
CA LEU A 26 3.33 18.22 4.57
C LEU A 26 2.08 18.76 5.25
N GLU A 27 1.91 20.08 5.30
CA GLU A 27 0.70 20.73 5.84
C GLU A 27 -0.57 20.32 5.07
N THR A 28 -0.52 20.41 3.74
CA THR A 28 -1.68 20.05 2.90
C THR A 28 -1.97 18.56 2.97
N PHE A 29 -0.93 17.73 2.97
CA PHE A 29 -1.03 16.29 3.07
C PHE A 29 -1.71 15.86 4.37
N VAL A 30 -1.23 16.35 5.51
CA VAL A 30 -1.76 16.02 6.83
C VAL A 30 -3.25 16.38 6.93
N ASN A 31 -3.62 17.58 6.49
CA ASN A 31 -5.01 18.03 6.47
C ASN A 31 -5.89 17.17 5.55
N ALA A 32 -5.34 16.67 4.44
CA ALA A 32 -6.09 15.82 3.52
C ALA A 32 -6.30 14.39 4.04
N VAL A 33 -5.30 13.80 4.70
CA VAL A 33 -5.30 12.35 5.02
C VAL A 33 -5.68 12.05 6.48
N TRP A 34 -5.58 13.04 7.37
CA TRP A 34 -5.92 12.91 8.79
C TRP A 34 -6.64 14.15 9.36
N PRO A 35 -7.76 14.58 8.76
CA PRO A 35 -8.44 15.83 9.11
C PRO A 35 -9.00 15.87 10.55
N GLN A 36 -9.26 14.71 11.15
CA GLN A 36 -9.75 14.57 12.52
C GLN A 36 -8.76 15.03 13.60
N ALA A 37 -7.46 14.94 13.33
CA ALA A 37 -6.41 15.32 14.29
C ALA A 37 -5.09 15.67 13.57
N PRO A 38 -5.08 16.69 12.69
CA PRO A 38 -3.93 16.99 11.83
C PRO A 38 -2.64 17.20 12.64
N GLU A 39 -2.71 17.86 13.80
CA GLU A 39 -1.56 18.10 14.66
C GLU A 39 -0.89 16.82 15.16
N GLU A 40 -1.63 15.74 15.37
CA GLU A 40 -1.05 14.46 15.80
C GLU A 40 -0.20 13.83 14.70
N LEU A 41 -0.69 13.87 13.46
CA LEU A 41 0.06 13.35 12.32
C LEU A 41 1.23 14.27 11.97
N SER A 42 1.03 15.58 12.00
CA SER A 42 2.07 16.59 11.79
C SER A 42 3.23 16.39 12.77
N GLY A 43 2.94 16.27 14.07
CA GLY A 43 3.97 16.02 15.09
C GLY A 43 4.73 14.72 14.88
N LYS A 44 4.07 13.66 14.40
CA LYS A 44 4.75 12.39 14.05
C LYS A 44 5.63 12.51 12.82
N LEU A 45 5.21 13.26 11.80
CA LEU A 45 6.00 13.46 10.57
C LEU A 45 7.19 14.42 10.79
N ALA A 46 7.09 15.34 11.75
CA ALA A 46 8.16 16.25 12.14
C ALA A 46 9.24 15.61 13.04
N ALA A 47 9.10 14.32 13.39
CA ALA A 47 10.09 13.61 14.17
C ALA A 47 11.45 13.56 13.44
N GLU A 48 12.51 14.00 14.13
CA GLU A 48 13.85 14.17 13.55
C GLU A 48 14.39 12.84 12.99
N GLU A 49 14.02 11.71 13.60
CA GLU A 49 14.40 10.36 13.17
C GLU A 49 13.87 9.97 11.79
N LEU A 50 12.85 10.67 11.29
CA LEU A 50 12.28 10.42 9.97
C LEU A 50 13.01 11.18 8.85
N GLU A 51 13.81 12.19 9.19
CA GLU A 51 14.53 13.07 8.26
C GLU A 51 13.64 13.55 7.08
N LEU A 52 12.36 13.78 7.37
CA LEU A 52 11.33 14.03 6.38
C LEU A 52 11.35 15.51 6.00
N SER A 53 11.77 15.78 4.76
CA SER A 53 11.78 17.14 4.21
C SER A 53 10.43 17.48 3.57
N ASP A 54 10.11 18.77 3.54
CA ASP A 54 8.97 19.27 2.76
C ASP A 54 9.40 19.56 1.31
N GLY A 55 8.46 19.55 0.37
CA GLY A 55 8.69 19.95 -1.02
C GLY A 55 9.32 18.91 -1.96
N PHE A 56 9.50 17.66 -1.53
CA PHE A 56 9.94 16.58 -2.43
C PHE A 56 8.79 16.07 -3.29
N VAL A 57 9.09 15.57 -4.50
CA VAL A 57 8.10 14.87 -5.33
C VAL A 57 8.05 13.39 -4.90
N PRO A 58 6.89 12.85 -4.49
CA PRO A 58 6.80 11.46 -4.07
C PRO A 58 7.15 10.47 -5.19
N ASP A 59 7.94 9.45 -4.88
CA ASP A 59 8.19 8.35 -5.82
C ASP A 59 7.02 7.35 -5.78
N GLY A 60 6.28 7.28 -6.89
CA GLY A 60 5.11 6.39 -7.07
C GLY A 60 5.39 4.91 -6.80
N ARG A 61 6.62 4.44 -7.05
CA ARG A 61 7.04 3.05 -6.82
C ARG A 61 7.24 2.78 -5.33
N VAL A 62 7.79 3.75 -4.60
CA VAL A 62 8.04 3.65 -3.15
C VAL A 62 6.73 3.71 -2.39
N ILE A 63 5.88 4.70 -2.67
CA ILE A 63 4.60 4.89 -1.96
C ILE A 63 3.62 3.74 -2.21
N ARG A 64 3.82 2.93 -3.26
CA ARG A 64 3.00 1.73 -3.51
C ARG A 64 3.06 0.72 -2.36
N ALA A 65 4.09 0.75 -1.51
CA ALA A 65 4.17 -0.07 -0.30
C ALA A 65 3.10 0.28 0.77
N LEU A 66 2.48 1.46 0.68
CA LEU A 66 1.37 1.83 1.56
C LEU A 66 0.14 0.94 1.31
N VAL A 67 -0.15 0.61 0.05
CA VAL A 67 -1.34 -0.15 -0.36
C VAL A 67 -1.03 -1.58 -0.82
N SER A 68 0.24 -1.96 -0.88
CA SER A 68 0.64 -3.32 -1.29
C SER A 68 1.72 -3.88 -0.38
N PHE A 69 1.84 -5.20 -0.40
CA PHE A 69 2.94 -5.93 0.22
C PHE A 69 3.43 -6.99 -0.75
N LYS A 70 4.68 -7.42 -0.59
CA LYS A 70 5.27 -8.43 -1.45
C LYS A 70 6.09 -9.42 -0.65
N GLY A 71 6.16 -10.65 -1.15
CA GLY A 71 6.97 -11.74 -0.59
C GLY A 71 7.61 -12.54 -1.71
N LYS A 72 8.71 -13.23 -1.40
CA LYS A 72 9.39 -14.11 -2.37
C LYS A 72 9.87 -15.39 -1.71
N SER A 73 9.97 -16.44 -2.50
CA SER A 73 10.67 -17.68 -2.19
C SER A 73 11.76 -17.95 -3.24
N LYS A 74 12.35 -19.14 -3.21
CA LYS A 74 13.25 -19.62 -4.26
C LYS A 74 12.57 -19.69 -5.65
N TYR A 75 11.26 -19.89 -5.69
CA TYR A 75 10.53 -20.23 -6.91
C TYR A 75 9.52 -19.17 -7.35
N TRP A 76 9.24 -18.16 -6.51
CA TRP A 76 8.20 -17.17 -6.80
C TRP A 76 8.49 -15.82 -6.13
N GLU A 77 7.97 -14.75 -6.72
CA GLU A 77 7.74 -13.45 -6.07
C GLU A 77 6.25 -13.13 -6.26
N LEU A 78 5.57 -12.81 -5.17
CA LEU A 78 4.16 -12.47 -5.16
C LEU A 78 3.99 -11.06 -4.61
N LYS A 79 3.19 -10.25 -5.29
CA LYS A 79 2.78 -8.91 -4.85
C LYS A 79 1.27 -8.89 -4.68
N PHE A 80 0.83 -8.37 -3.56
CA PHE A 80 -0.56 -8.34 -3.15
C PHE A 80 -0.96 -6.91 -2.81
N ASP A 81 -2.14 -6.51 -3.26
CA ASP A 81 -2.78 -5.30 -2.75
C ASP A 81 -3.48 -5.62 -1.42
N ARG A 82 -3.37 -4.69 -0.45
CA ARG A 82 -3.97 -4.86 0.88
C ARG A 82 -5.50 -5.03 0.81
N GLU A 83 -6.14 -4.36 -0.15
CA GLU A 83 -7.58 -4.46 -0.42
C GLU A 83 -7.99 -5.91 -0.72
N GLY A 84 -7.16 -6.69 -1.43
CA GLY A 84 -7.46 -8.10 -1.69
C GLY A 84 -7.58 -8.96 -0.42
N LYS A 85 -6.91 -8.56 0.68
CA LYS A 85 -7.11 -9.20 1.98
C LYS A 85 -8.45 -8.80 2.61
N THR A 86 -8.79 -7.52 2.55
CA THR A 86 -10.05 -7.00 3.10
C THR A 86 -11.28 -7.55 2.37
N GLU A 87 -11.19 -7.71 1.05
CA GLU A 87 -12.24 -8.27 0.20
C GLU A 87 -12.28 -9.81 0.22
N GLY A 88 -11.40 -10.47 0.98
CA GLY A 88 -11.37 -11.93 1.14
C GLY A 88 -10.81 -12.71 -0.06
N TYR A 89 -10.18 -12.04 -1.02
CA TYR A 89 -9.48 -12.69 -2.14
C TYR A 89 -8.16 -13.33 -1.70
N ILE A 90 -7.56 -12.83 -0.63
CA ILE A 90 -6.28 -13.28 -0.10
C ILE A 90 -6.44 -13.57 1.38
N ASP A 91 -6.09 -14.78 1.79
CA ASP A 91 -6.10 -15.19 3.19
C ASP A 91 -4.78 -15.87 3.58
N TYR A 92 -4.41 -15.76 4.85
CA TYR A 92 -3.22 -16.41 5.40
C TYR A 92 -3.58 -17.12 6.70
N ASP A 93 -3.36 -18.44 6.72
CA ASP A 93 -3.53 -19.26 7.91
C ASP A 93 -2.18 -19.45 8.62
N PRO A 94 -1.98 -18.88 9.82
CA PRO A 94 -0.74 -19.04 10.57
C PRO A 94 -0.54 -20.44 11.15
N ALA A 95 -1.60 -21.24 11.33
CA ALA A 95 -1.50 -22.59 11.89
C ALA A 95 -0.94 -23.58 10.86
N THR A 96 -1.29 -23.41 9.59
CA THR A 96 -0.82 -24.27 8.48
C THR A 96 0.27 -23.62 7.63
N ASN A 97 0.53 -22.33 7.83
CA ASN A 97 1.45 -21.52 7.03
C ASN A 97 1.10 -21.53 5.53
N ILE A 98 -0.19 -21.40 5.21
CA ILE A 98 -0.71 -21.42 3.84
C ILE A 98 -1.29 -20.04 3.49
N ILE A 99 -0.93 -19.54 2.31
CA ILE A 99 -1.61 -18.42 1.66
C ILE A 99 -2.66 -19.00 0.71
N THR A 100 -3.91 -18.58 0.86
CA THR A 100 -5.00 -18.95 -0.06
C THR A 100 -5.31 -17.78 -0.98
N LEU A 101 -5.26 -18.03 -2.29
CA LEU A 101 -5.70 -17.09 -3.32
C LEU A 101 -7.05 -17.57 -3.87
N ARG A 102 -8.09 -16.73 -3.74
CA ARG A 102 -9.44 -17.03 -4.24
C ARG A 102 -9.71 -16.27 -5.53
N ASN A 103 -10.73 -16.72 -6.27
CA ASN A 103 -11.18 -16.09 -7.51
C ASN A 103 -10.04 -15.93 -8.54
N VAL A 104 -9.27 -17.01 -8.73
CA VAL A 104 -8.18 -17.04 -9.71
C VAL A 104 -8.74 -16.72 -11.11
N PRO A 105 -8.19 -15.72 -11.83
CA PRO A 105 -8.65 -15.38 -13.17
C PRO A 105 -8.56 -16.56 -14.13
N ASP A 106 -9.49 -16.62 -15.08
CA ASP A 106 -9.61 -17.74 -16.03
C ASP A 106 -8.31 -18.00 -16.79
N GLU A 107 -7.64 -16.95 -17.26
CA GLU A 107 -6.34 -17.04 -17.94
C GLU A 107 -5.28 -17.73 -17.06
N PHE A 108 -5.17 -17.34 -15.79
CA PHE A 108 -4.20 -17.96 -14.88
C PHE A 108 -4.59 -19.40 -14.54
N ARG A 109 -5.89 -19.68 -14.39
CA ARG A 109 -6.39 -21.05 -14.16
C ARG A 109 -6.09 -21.95 -15.36
N GLU A 110 -6.27 -21.47 -16.58
CA GLU A 110 -5.96 -22.22 -17.80
C GLU A 110 -4.47 -22.56 -17.88
N MET A 111 -3.59 -21.59 -17.63
CA MET A 111 -2.14 -21.82 -17.56
C MET A 111 -1.79 -22.94 -16.57
N TRP A 112 -2.38 -22.91 -15.37
CA TRP A 112 -2.17 -23.95 -14.36
C TRP A 112 -2.70 -25.34 -14.75
N MET A 113 -3.72 -25.42 -15.60
CA MET A 113 -4.29 -26.70 -16.05
C MET A 113 -3.54 -27.28 -17.26
N THR A 114 -2.80 -26.45 -18.00
CA THR A 114 -2.05 -26.88 -19.20
C THR A 114 -0.57 -27.15 -18.95
N GLU A 115 0.03 -26.51 -17.94
CA GLU A 115 1.46 -26.70 -17.61
C GLU A 115 1.75 -27.88 -16.68
N VAL A 116 0.73 -28.69 -16.34
CA VAL A 116 0.83 -29.91 -15.53
C VAL A 116 0.59 -31.15 -16.39
#